data_AF-A0A2K4ZQB8-F1
#
_entry.id   AF-A0A2K4ZQB8-F1
#
_cell.length_a   1.000
_cell.length_b   1.000
_cell.length_c   1.000
_cell.angle_alpha   90.00
_cell.angle_beta   90.00
_cell.angle_gamma   90.00
#
_symmetry.space_group_name_H-M   'P 1'
#
loop_
_entity.id
_entity.type
_entity.pdbx_description
1 polymer ?
#
loop_
_entity_poly.entity_id
_entity_poly.type
_entity_poly.pdbx_seq_one_letter_code
_entity_poly.pdbx_strand_id
1 'polypeptide(L)'
;MNRKQEQQIVDYYSTANKYIRSKTHSNAHQTVFTKENDKFQWLVLEQKSQCEVEVRQTDRHGTITARDKYELTRNIPKCVGVERLCEGANFQIPFNVDEINLIYQFGEQSKAETCASLSAILPQVKDSDTKQIVSDTLKKLNALSEESCTEIISTTKRRKLTERDHSIKARLARAKEQQKKPIVTERKQQKRKAGIEL
;
A
#
# COMPACT_ATOMS: atom_id res chain seq x y z
N MET A 1 -7.92 8.93 -12.01
CA MET A 1 -6.65 8.90 -11.25
C MET A 1 -5.71 9.93 -11.82
N ASN A 2 -5.01 10.71 -10.99
CA ASN A 2 -3.99 11.65 -11.50
C ASN A 2 -2.63 10.96 -11.71
N ARG A 3 -1.73 11.56 -12.50
CA ARG A 3 -0.40 10.97 -12.80
C ARG A 3 0.46 10.68 -11.57
N LYS A 4 0.31 11.45 -10.50
CA LYS A 4 1.08 11.24 -9.26
C LYS A 4 0.62 9.99 -8.52
N GLN A 5 -0.70 9.80 -8.41
CA GLN A 5 -1.31 8.59 -7.84
C GLN A 5 -0.96 7.36 -8.69
N GLU A 6 -1.03 7.49 -10.02
CA GLU A 6 -0.64 6.43 -10.97
C GLU A 6 0.81 5.98 -10.71
N GLN A 7 1.75 6.93 -10.67
CA GLN A 7 3.16 6.61 -10.42
C GLN A 7 3.37 5.99 -9.04
N GLN A 8 2.71 6.51 -7.99
CA GLN A 8 2.80 5.93 -6.65
C GLN A 8 2.35 4.47 -6.62
N ILE A 9 1.25 4.13 -7.30
CA ILE A 9 0.78 2.75 -7.39
C ILE A 9 1.83 1.90 -8.12
N VAL A 10 2.33 2.35 -9.28
CA VAL A 10 3.34 1.63 -10.06
C VAL A 10 4.62 1.37 -9.26
N ASP A 11 5.04 2.33 -8.43
CA ASP A 11 6.22 2.21 -7.56
C ASP A 11 6.05 1.10 -6.50
N TYR A 12 4.81 0.74 -6.14
CA TYR A 12 4.56 -0.39 -5.24
C TYR A 12 4.85 -1.74 -5.88
N TYR A 13 4.74 -1.87 -7.19
CA TYR A 13 4.97 -3.12 -7.93
C TYR A 13 6.32 -3.15 -8.65
N SER A 14 6.90 -1.99 -8.91
CA SER A 14 8.19 -1.89 -9.59
C SER A 14 9.30 -2.46 -8.70
N THR A 15 9.96 -3.50 -9.19
CA THR A 15 11.25 -4.02 -8.68
C THR A 15 12.39 -3.38 -9.48
N ALA A 16 13.58 -3.96 -9.48
CA ALA A 16 14.73 -3.48 -10.26
C ALA A 16 14.44 -3.30 -11.77
N ASN A 17 13.45 -4.04 -12.31
CA ASN A 17 12.98 -3.88 -13.68
C ASN A 17 11.81 -2.88 -13.74
N LYS A 18 12.07 -1.74 -14.38
CA LYS A 18 11.10 -0.64 -14.50
C LYS A 18 9.97 -1.02 -15.44
N TYR A 19 8.73 -0.91 -14.95
CA TYR A 19 7.54 -0.92 -15.79
C TYR A 19 7.51 0.30 -16.71
N ILE A 20 7.27 0.09 -18.00
CA ILE A 20 7.19 1.12 -19.03
C ILE A 20 5.73 1.27 -19.44
N ARG A 21 5.20 2.50 -19.44
CA ARG A 21 3.83 2.76 -19.86
C ARG A 21 3.64 2.42 -21.34
N SER A 22 2.70 1.53 -21.66
CA SER A 22 2.32 1.20 -23.02
C SER A 22 1.31 2.22 -23.56
N LYS A 23 1.71 2.99 -24.58
CA LYS A 23 0.80 3.91 -25.29
C LYS A 23 -0.26 3.14 -26.09
N THR A 24 0.08 1.95 -26.58
CA THR A 24 -0.78 1.15 -27.46
C THR A 24 -1.93 0.49 -26.71
N HIS A 25 -1.71 0.09 -25.45
CA HIS A 25 -2.71 -0.65 -24.66
C HIS A 25 -3.42 0.21 -23.59
N SER A 26 -2.95 1.44 -23.35
CA SER A 26 -3.60 2.39 -22.45
C SER A 26 -4.73 3.14 -23.14
N ASN A 27 -5.78 3.46 -22.38
CA ASN A 27 -6.91 4.27 -22.84
C ASN A 27 -7.45 5.17 -21.71
N ALA A 28 -8.66 5.72 -21.87
CA ALA A 28 -9.26 6.62 -20.89
C ALA A 28 -9.56 5.97 -19.52
N HIS A 29 -9.76 4.65 -19.49
CA HIS A 29 -10.19 3.91 -18.30
C HIS A 29 -9.10 3.02 -17.72
N GLN A 30 -8.05 2.70 -18.47
CA GLN A 30 -6.94 1.91 -17.98
C GLN A 30 -5.58 2.46 -18.44
N THR A 31 -4.60 2.36 -17.56
CA THR A 31 -3.19 2.51 -17.92
C THR A 31 -2.50 1.16 -17.84
N VAL A 32 -1.88 0.75 -18.93
CA VAL A 32 -1.13 -0.51 -19.02
C VAL A 32 0.36 -0.21 -19.02
N PHE A 33 1.09 -0.92 -18.18
CA PHE A 33 2.55 -0.93 -18.17
C PHE A 33 3.07 -2.32 -18.51
N THR A 34 4.17 -2.38 -19.24
CA THR A 34 4.84 -3.62 -19.67
C THR A 34 6.31 -3.57 -19.30
N LYS A 35 6.98 -4.72 -19.25
CA LYS A 35 8.45 -4.74 -19.19
C LYS A 35 9.05 -4.62 -20.59
N GLU A 36 10.28 -4.14 -20.67
CA GLU A 36 11.01 -4.06 -21.93
C GLU A 36 11.16 -5.46 -22.55
N ASN A 37 10.78 -5.62 -23.82
CA ASN A 37 10.78 -6.89 -24.56
C ASN A 37 9.87 -8.01 -24.01
N ASP A 38 8.94 -7.70 -23.09
CA ASP A 38 8.00 -8.69 -22.54
C ASP A 38 6.55 -8.36 -22.94
N LYS A 39 5.91 -9.31 -23.65
CA LYS A 39 4.52 -9.18 -24.10
C LYS A 39 3.50 -9.75 -23.11
N PHE A 40 3.92 -10.39 -22.04
CA PHE A 40 3.06 -11.12 -21.12
C PHE A 40 3.04 -10.51 -19.72
N GLN A 41 4.15 -9.94 -19.26
CA GLN A 41 4.25 -9.31 -17.93
C GLN A 41 3.72 -7.88 -17.95
N TRP A 42 2.47 -7.72 -17.54
CA TRP A 42 1.76 -6.45 -17.53
C TRP A 42 1.45 -6.03 -16.09
N LEU A 43 1.37 -4.73 -15.89
CA LEU A 43 0.75 -4.10 -14.74
C LEU A 43 -0.35 -3.19 -15.29
N VAL A 44 -1.60 -3.53 -14.99
CA VAL A 44 -2.78 -2.82 -15.48
C VAL A 44 -3.42 -2.08 -14.32
N LEU A 45 -3.53 -0.76 -14.44
CA LEU A 45 -4.26 0.09 -13.49
C LEU A 45 -5.58 0.47 -14.16
N GLU A 46 -6.69 -0.08 -13.68
CA GLU A 46 -8.03 0.11 -14.24
C GLU A 46 -8.89 0.97 -13.29
N GLN A 47 -9.41 2.08 -13.80
CA GLN A 47 -10.31 2.97 -13.07
C GLN A 47 -11.72 2.36 -13.01
N LYS A 48 -12.12 1.86 -11.83
CA LYS A 48 -13.45 1.25 -11.63
C LYS A 48 -14.53 2.29 -11.32
N SER A 49 -14.18 3.35 -10.59
CA SER A 49 -15.07 4.46 -10.25
C SER A 49 -14.26 5.76 -10.13
N GLN A 50 -14.88 6.88 -9.74
CA GLN A 50 -14.14 8.13 -9.50
C GLN A 50 -13.07 8.01 -8.40
N CYS A 51 -13.30 7.11 -7.43
CA CYS A 51 -12.45 6.95 -6.26
C CYS A 51 -11.83 5.56 -6.15
N GLU A 52 -12.05 4.65 -7.10
CA GLU A 52 -11.56 3.26 -7.02
C GLU A 52 -10.71 2.88 -8.24
N VAL A 53 -9.58 2.23 -7.98
CA VAL A 53 -8.69 1.65 -8.99
C VAL A 53 -8.41 0.19 -8.64
N GLU A 54 -8.54 -0.69 -9.62
CA GLU A 54 -8.07 -2.07 -9.56
C GLU A 54 -6.70 -2.16 -10.24
N VAL A 55 -5.78 -2.86 -9.63
CA VAL A 55 -4.44 -3.12 -10.17
C VAL A 55 -4.31 -4.61 -10.42
N ARG A 56 -3.97 -5.00 -11.65
CA ARG A 56 -3.75 -6.39 -12.05
C ARG A 56 -2.32 -6.57 -12.52
N GLN A 57 -1.63 -7.58 -11.99
CA GLN A 57 -0.29 -7.97 -12.43
C GLN A 57 -0.34 -9.35 -13.07
N THR A 58 0.44 -9.54 -14.13
CA THR A 58 0.59 -10.84 -14.80
C THR A 58 2.01 -11.38 -14.77
N ASP A 59 2.12 -12.70 -14.79
CA ASP A 59 3.40 -13.41 -14.95
C ASP A 59 3.87 -13.45 -16.42
N ARG A 60 4.99 -14.15 -16.66
CA ARG A 60 5.57 -14.35 -18.01
C ARG A 60 4.71 -15.17 -18.97
N HIS A 61 3.62 -15.74 -18.49
CA HIS A 61 2.65 -16.51 -19.27
C HIS A 61 1.35 -15.72 -19.50
N GLY A 62 1.23 -14.51 -18.95
CA GLY A 62 0.03 -13.69 -19.03
C GLY A 62 -1.04 -14.05 -18.00
N THR A 63 -0.71 -14.91 -17.03
CA THR A 63 -1.61 -15.30 -15.94
C THR A 63 -1.68 -14.19 -14.91
N ILE A 64 -2.88 -13.82 -14.46
CA ILE A 64 -3.04 -12.83 -13.38
C ILE A 64 -2.55 -13.43 -12.06
N THR A 65 -1.46 -12.87 -11.52
CA THR A 65 -0.86 -13.30 -10.25
C THR A 65 -1.30 -12.45 -9.07
N ALA A 66 -1.70 -11.20 -9.32
CA ALA A 66 -2.15 -10.28 -8.29
C ALA A 66 -3.33 -9.44 -8.79
N ARG A 67 -4.29 -9.20 -7.89
CA ARG A 67 -5.38 -8.25 -8.05
C ARG A 67 -5.54 -7.43 -6.78
N ASP A 68 -5.23 -6.15 -6.84
CA ASP A 68 -5.29 -5.25 -5.68
C ASP A 68 -6.25 -4.10 -5.93
N LYS A 69 -6.96 -3.67 -4.88
CA LYS A 69 -7.92 -2.57 -4.93
C LYS A 69 -7.41 -1.38 -4.14
N TYR A 70 -7.52 -0.20 -4.73
CA TYR A 70 -7.13 1.06 -4.13
C TYR A 70 -8.25 2.07 -4.14
N GLU A 71 -8.41 2.75 -3.01
CA GLU A 71 -9.22 3.94 -2.88
C GLU A 71 -8.37 5.21 -3.08
N LEU A 72 -8.86 6.14 -3.89
CA LEU A 72 -8.24 7.42 -4.22
C LEU A 72 -8.85 8.58 -3.40
N THR A 73 -9.15 8.35 -2.12
CA THR A 73 -9.85 9.31 -1.25
C THR A 73 -9.03 10.55 -0.91
N ARG A 74 -7.69 10.52 -1.11
CA ARG A 74 -6.75 11.61 -0.80
C ARG A 74 -5.58 11.65 -1.79
N ASN A 75 -4.54 12.41 -1.44
CA ASN A 75 -3.28 12.49 -2.19
C ASN A 75 -2.46 11.17 -2.23
N ILE A 76 -2.85 10.14 -1.46
CA ILE A 76 -2.21 8.82 -1.47
C ILE A 76 -3.29 7.78 -1.79
N PRO A 77 -3.03 6.87 -2.74
CA PRO A 77 -3.83 5.67 -2.93
C PRO A 77 -3.80 4.79 -1.67
N LYS A 78 -4.97 4.48 -1.10
CA LYS A 78 -5.09 3.58 0.05
C LYS A 78 -5.42 2.18 -0.45
N CYS A 79 -4.60 1.19 -0.10
CA CYS A 79 -4.90 -0.20 -0.43
C CYS A 79 -6.04 -0.71 0.47
N VAL A 80 -7.09 -1.26 -0.13
CA VAL A 80 -8.30 -1.75 0.56
C VAL A 80 -8.62 -3.21 0.28
N GLY A 81 -7.96 -3.83 -0.69
CA GLY A 81 -8.07 -5.25 -0.96
C GLY A 81 -6.82 -5.75 -1.66
N VAL A 82 -6.40 -6.96 -1.30
CA VAL A 82 -5.23 -7.62 -1.89
C VAL A 82 -5.61 -9.05 -2.21
N GLU A 83 -5.35 -9.49 -3.44
CA GLU A 83 -5.62 -10.86 -3.86
C GLU A 83 -4.40 -11.43 -4.58
N ARG A 84 -4.03 -12.68 -4.28
CA ARG A 84 -2.90 -13.37 -4.91
C ARG A 84 -3.30 -14.74 -5.45
N LEU A 85 -2.70 -15.14 -6.56
CA LEU A 85 -2.96 -16.43 -7.18
C LEU A 85 -2.53 -17.57 -6.24
N CYS A 86 -3.43 -18.53 -6.02
CA CYS A 86 -3.13 -19.76 -5.28
C CYS A 86 -2.16 -20.64 -6.09
N GLU A 87 -1.18 -21.24 -5.42
CA GLU A 87 -0.24 -22.17 -6.04
C GLU A 87 -0.99 -23.39 -6.60
N GLY A 88 -0.75 -23.70 -7.89
CA GLY A 88 -1.37 -24.83 -8.56
C GLY A 88 -2.88 -24.72 -8.81
N ALA A 89 -3.50 -23.55 -8.59
CA ALA A 89 -4.92 -23.34 -8.79
C ALA A 89 -5.25 -22.04 -9.53
N ASN A 90 -6.45 -21.97 -10.12
CA ASN A 90 -6.89 -20.85 -10.96
C ASN A 90 -7.75 -19.82 -10.22
N PHE A 91 -7.67 -19.77 -8.88
CA PHE A 91 -8.41 -18.79 -8.07
C PHE A 91 -7.46 -17.89 -7.29
N GLN A 92 -7.96 -16.70 -6.94
CA GLN A 92 -7.23 -15.71 -6.15
C GLN A 92 -7.61 -15.84 -4.68
N ILE A 93 -6.62 -15.76 -3.80
CA ILE A 93 -6.78 -15.76 -2.34
C ILE A 93 -6.86 -14.30 -1.88
N PRO A 94 -8.00 -13.86 -1.32
CA PRO A 94 -8.14 -12.51 -0.79
C PRO A 94 -7.51 -12.39 0.60
N PHE A 95 -6.84 -11.26 0.83
CA PHE A 95 -6.30 -10.82 2.11
C PHE A 95 -7.04 -9.56 2.57
N ASN A 96 -7.56 -9.60 3.78
CA ASN A 96 -8.23 -8.46 4.42
C ASN A 96 -7.22 -7.49 5.04
N VAL A 97 -7.71 -6.38 5.59
CA VAL A 97 -6.86 -5.31 6.16
C VAL A 97 -5.98 -5.80 7.31
N ASP A 98 -6.50 -6.66 8.18
CA ASP A 98 -5.76 -7.17 9.34
C ASP A 98 -4.67 -8.15 8.93
N GLU A 99 -4.96 -9.04 7.97
CA GLU A 99 -3.99 -9.96 7.40
C GLU A 99 -2.86 -9.21 6.67
N ILE A 100 -3.18 -8.15 5.92
CA ILE A 100 -2.18 -7.27 5.29
C ILE A 100 -1.32 -6.57 6.36
N ASN A 101 -1.92 -6.15 7.48
CA ASN A 101 -1.16 -5.53 8.58
C ASN A 101 -0.23 -6.54 9.26
N LEU A 102 -0.65 -7.80 9.43
CA LEU A 102 0.23 -8.87 9.92
C LEU A 102 1.39 -9.14 8.97
N ILE A 103 1.14 -9.22 7.66
CA ILE A 103 2.18 -9.38 6.63
C ILE A 103 3.17 -8.21 6.67
N TYR A 104 2.70 -7.00 6.93
CA TYR A 104 3.59 -5.85 7.10
C TYR A 104 4.51 -5.99 8.33
N GLN A 105 3.96 -6.44 9.46
CA GLN A 105 4.67 -6.50 10.75
C GLN A 105 5.63 -7.70 10.85
N PHE A 106 5.21 -8.86 10.34
CA PHE A 106 5.91 -10.14 10.52
C PHE A 106 6.42 -10.74 9.20
N GLY A 107 6.21 -10.07 8.07
CA GLY A 107 6.75 -10.48 6.78
C GLY A 107 8.27 -10.41 6.77
N GLU A 108 8.93 -11.51 6.45
CA GLU A 108 10.39 -11.62 6.37
C GLU A 108 10.86 -11.65 4.90
N GLN A 109 12.02 -12.24 4.60
CA GLN A 109 12.57 -12.27 3.24
C GLN A 109 11.96 -13.39 2.39
N SER A 110 11.45 -14.45 3.03
CA SER A 110 10.87 -15.63 2.38
C SER A 110 9.52 -16.03 2.97
N LYS A 111 8.80 -16.92 2.25
CA LYS A 111 7.56 -17.55 2.76
C LYS A 111 7.84 -18.32 4.04
N ALA A 112 8.90 -19.13 4.05
CA ALA A 112 9.24 -19.99 5.19
C ALA A 112 9.53 -19.17 6.45
N GLU A 113 10.34 -18.11 6.34
CA GLU A 113 10.64 -17.21 7.47
C GLU A 113 9.40 -16.47 7.96
N THR A 114 8.57 -15.98 7.04
CA THR A 114 7.33 -15.28 7.39
C THR A 114 6.36 -16.20 8.13
N CYS A 115 6.17 -17.43 7.63
CA CYS A 115 5.34 -18.42 8.29
C CYS A 115 5.92 -18.82 9.66
N ALA A 116 7.23 -18.92 9.80
CA ALA A 116 7.87 -19.19 11.09
C ALA A 116 7.66 -18.05 12.09
N SER A 117 7.81 -16.79 11.64
CA SER A 117 7.58 -15.58 12.46
C SER A 117 6.14 -15.52 12.98
N LEU A 118 5.16 -15.73 12.10
CA LEU A 118 3.74 -15.80 12.47
C LEU A 118 3.41 -17.00 13.39
N SER A 119 4.06 -18.15 13.17
CA SER A 119 3.87 -19.32 14.03
C SER A 119 4.42 -19.09 15.44
N ALA A 120 5.51 -18.34 15.58
CA ALA A 120 6.15 -18.04 16.86
C ALA A 120 5.33 -17.09 17.75
N ILE A 121 4.50 -16.22 17.16
CA ILE A 121 3.63 -15.32 17.93
C ILE A 121 2.31 -15.99 18.35
N LEU A 122 1.88 -17.03 17.64
CA LEU A 122 0.58 -17.67 17.84
C LEU A 122 0.33 -18.14 19.31
N PRO A 123 1.32 -18.72 20.02
CA PRO A 123 1.16 -19.08 21.44
C PRO A 123 1.03 -17.89 22.39
N GLN A 124 1.48 -16.70 21.99
CA GLN A 124 1.48 -15.49 22.82
C GLN A 124 0.17 -14.69 22.69
N VAL A 125 -0.59 -14.94 21.62
CA VAL A 125 -1.88 -14.29 21.36
C VAL A 125 -2.95 -14.92 22.25
N LYS A 126 -3.48 -14.12 23.19
CA LYS A 126 -4.55 -14.53 24.11
C LYS A 126 -5.94 -14.37 23.52
N ASP A 127 -6.11 -13.39 22.64
CA ASP A 127 -7.36 -13.05 22.00
C ASP A 127 -7.73 -14.06 20.92
N SER A 128 -8.95 -14.61 20.96
CA SER A 128 -9.40 -15.64 20.03
C SER A 128 -9.47 -15.13 18.60
N ASP A 129 -9.92 -13.90 18.43
CA ASP A 129 -10.16 -13.32 17.11
C ASP A 129 -8.82 -13.04 16.41
N THR A 130 -7.87 -12.44 17.13
CA THR A 130 -6.50 -12.25 16.66
C THR A 130 -5.83 -13.58 16.34
N LYS A 131 -6.04 -14.61 17.17
CA LYS A 131 -5.47 -15.94 16.94
C LYS A 131 -6.03 -16.56 15.66
N GLN A 132 -7.33 -16.37 15.40
CA GLN A 132 -7.97 -16.81 14.16
C GLN A 132 -7.39 -16.08 12.95
N ILE A 133 -7.24 -14.75 13.02
CA ILE A 133 -6.64 -13.94 11.94
C ILE A 133 -5.21 -14.39 11.63
N VAL A 134 -4.38 -14.65 12.66
CA VAL A 134 -3.00 -15.16 12.47
C VAL A 134 -3.02 -16.54 11.81
N SER A 135 -3.91 -17.44 12.27
CA SER A 135 -4.02 -18.79 11.71
C SER A 135 -4.51 -18.79 10.26
N ASP A 136 -5.48 -17.93 9.92
CA ASP A 136 -5.99 -17.78 8.56
C ASP A 136 -4.95 -17.16 7.64
N THR A 137 -4.20 -16.16 8.12
CA THR A 137 -3.07 -15.57 7.39
C THR A 137 -2.03 -16.64 7.06
N LEU A 138 -1.63 -17.47 8.04
CA LEU A 138 -0.70 -18.58 7.83
C LEU A 138 -1.19 -19.57 6.78
N LYS A 139 -2.47 -19.97 6.86
CA LYS A 139 -3.08 -20.90 5.89
C LYS A 139 -3.05 -20.32 4.48
N LYS A 140 -3.40 -19.03 4.33
CA LYS A 140 -3.40 -18.33 3.04
C LYS A 140 -1.99 -18.20 2.48
N LEU A 141 -1.01 -17.80 3.29
CA LEU A 141 0.39 -17.68 2.84
C LEU A 141 0.98 -19.04 2.41
N ASN A 142 0.65 -20.12 3.13
CA ASN A 142 1.10 -21.46 2.75
C ASN A 142 0.51 -21.96 1.42
N ALA A 143 -0.65 -21.44 1.02
CA ALA A 143 -1.28 -21.74 -0.27
C ALA A 143 -0.73 -20.89 -1.43
N LEU A 144 0.18 -19.94 -1.17
CA LEU A 144 0.87 -19.16 -2.20
C LEU A 144 2.20 -19.80 -2.60
N SER A 145 2.62 -19.56 -3.84
CA SER A 145 3.98 -19.86 -4.28
C SER A 145 4.99 -18.94 -3.57
N GLU A 146 6.26 -19.34 -3.55
CA GLU A 146 7.34 -18.52 -2.98
C GLU A 146 7.39 -17.12 -3.62
N GLU A 147 7.26 -17.06 -4.95
CA GLU A 147 7.25 -15.80 -5.70
C GLU A 147 6.06 -14.91 -5.31
N SER A 148 4.86 -15.47 -5.23
CA SER A 148 3.67 -14.70 -4.84
C SER A 148 3.75 -14.19 -3.40
N CYS A 149 4.32 -15.01 -2.50
CA CYS A 149 4.51 -14.65 -1.09
C CYS A 149 5.53 -13.51 -0.92
N THR A 150 6.70 -13.63 -1.56
CA THR A 150 7.72 -12.56 -1.54
C THR A 150 7.21 -11.27 -2.20
N GLU A 151 6.40 -11.38 -3.26
CA GLU A 151 5.77 -10.24 -3.91
C GLU A 151 4.76 -9.53 -2.98
N ILE A 152 3.82 -10.25 -2.34
CA ILE A 152 2.85 -9.63 -1.41
C ILE A 152 3.56 -8.97 -0.22
N ILE A 153 4.61 -9.59 0.34
CA ILE A 153 5.39 -9.00 1.44
C ILE A 153 6.06 -7.70 0.98
N SER A 154 6.77 -7.74 -0.15
CA SER A 154 7.54 -6.58 -0.62
C SER A 154 6.63 -5.42 -1.04
N THR A 155 5.54 -5.70 -1.76
CA THR A 155 4.54 -4.70 -2.17
C THR A 155 3.86 -4.07 -0.96
N THR A 156 3.48 -4.88 0.05
CA THR A 156 2.89 -4.40 1.30
C THR A 156 3.85 -3.49 2.08
N LYS A 157 5.12 -3.90 2.23
CA LYS A 157 6.14 -3.06 2.89
C LYS A 157 6.32 -1.72 2.18
N ARG A 158 6.44 -1.71 0.84
CA ARG A 158 6.57 -0.45 0.05
C ARG A 158 5.38 0.48 0.23
N ARG A 159 4.15 -0.04 0.25
CA ARG A 159 2.92 0.73 0.49
C ARG A 159 2.95 1.41 1.86
N LYS A 160 3.13 0.62 2.92
CA LYS A 160 3.11 1.13 4.30
C LYS A 160 4.23 2.13 4.58
N LEU A 161 5.42 1.92 4.00
CA LEU A 161 6.52 2.89 4.08
C LEU A 161 6.16 4.21 3.39
N THR A 162 5.56 4.15 2.21
CA THR A 162 5.13 5.35 1.46
C THR A 162 4.05 6.13 2.21
N GLU A 163 3.06 5.44 2.79
CA GLU A 163 2.02 6.05 3.62
C GLU A 163 2.64 6.76 4.85
N ARG A 164 3.57 6.09 5.54
CA ARG A 164 4.30 6.62 6.70
C ARG A 164 5.11 7.86 6.32
N ASP A 165 5.91 7.80 5.26
CA ASP A 165 6.76 8.90 4.82
C ASP A 165 5.94 10.12 4.38
N HIS A 166 4.79 9.90 3.72
CA HIS A 166 3.88 10.99 3.38
C HIS A 166 3.28 11.63 4.62
N SER A 167 2.84 10.82 5.60
CA SER A 167 2.31 11.32 6.88
C SER A 167 3.33 12.19 7.60
N ILE A 168 4.59 11.76 7.65
CA ILE A 168 5.70 12.54 8.22
C ILE A 168 5.91 13.86 7.47
N LYS A 169 6.01 13.82 6.13
CA LYS A 169 6.17 15.03 5.30
C LYS A 169 5.02 16.02 5.51
N ALA A 170 3.78 15.54 5.57
CA ALA A 170 2.60 16.37 5.81
C ALA A 170 2.61 17.02 7.21
N ARG A 171 3.03 16.28 8.25
CA ARG A 171 3.21 16.82 9.60
C ARG A 171 4.31 17.88 9.65
N LEU A 172 5.45 17.64 9.00
CA LEU A 172 6.56 18.59 8.92
C LEU A 172 6.17 19.87 8.19
N ALA A 173 5.43 19.78 7.08
CA ALA A 173 4.93 20.94 6.35
C ALA A 173 4.01 21.81 7.23
N ARG A 174 3.05 21.20 7.93
CA ARG A 174 2.16 21.90 8.87
C ARG A 174 2.93 22.60 10.00
N ALA A 175 3.94 21.94 10.57
CA ALA A 175 4.77 22.55 11.60
C ALA A 175 5.54 23.78 11.08
N LYS A 176 6.10 23.71 9.85
CA LYS A 176 6.77 24.85 9.20
C LYS A 176 5.81 26.02 8.93
N GLU A 177 4.57 25.74 8.55
CA GLU A 177 3.55 26.78 8.34
C GLU A 177 3.13 27.44 9.65
N GLN A 178 2.98 26.68 10.73
CA GLN A 178 2.66 27.23 12.05
C GLN A 178 3.76 28.14 12.60
N GLN A 179 5.04 27.83 12.33
CA GLN A 179 6.16 28.72 12.68
C GLN A 179 6.22 30.01 11.85
N LYS A 180 5.67 30.01 10.64
CA LYS A 180 5.60 31.20 9.77
C LYS A 180 4.42 32.12 10.10
N LYS A 181 3.42 31.65 10.87
CA LYS A 181 2.35 32.51 11.37
C LYS A 181 2.92 33.39 12.49
N PRO A 182 2.87 34.73 12.37
CA PRO A 182 3.42 35.59 13.40
C PRO A 182 2.63 35.44 14.70
N ILE A 183 3.36 35.34 15.83
CA ILE A 183 2.85 35.49 17.19
C ILE A 183 2.45 36.96 17.37
N VAL A 184 1.40 37.42 16.69
CA VAL A 184 0.92 38.81 16.78
C VAL A 184 -0.59 38.80 16.95
N THR A 185 -1.08 38.21 18.04
CA THR A 185 -2.42 38.56 18.54
C THR A 185 -2.64 38.44 20.05
N GLU A 186 -1.60 38.28 20.89
CA GLU A 186 -1.82 38.29 22.36
C GLU A 186 -1.10 39.43 23.09
N ARG A 187 -0.04 40.04 22.52
CA ARG A 187 0.66 41.14 23.20
C ARG A 187 -0.01 42.52 23.09
N LYS A 188 -1.07 42.69 22.29
CA LYS A 188 -1.77 43.98 22.14
C LYS A 188 -2.91 44.22 23.14
N GLN A 189 -3.35 43.21 23.90
CA GLN A 189 -4.36 43.42 24.95
C GLN A 189 -3.75 43.74 26.32
N GLN A 190 -2.50 43.35 26.59
CA GLN A 190 -1.87 43.60 27.89
C GLN A 190 -1.33 45.04 28.07
N LYS A 191 -1.07 45.76 26.97
CA LYS A 191 -0.63 47.18 27.03
C LYS A 191 -1.77 48.20 27.12
N ARG A 192 -3.04 47.81 26.97
CA ARG A 192 -4.18 48.73 27.13
C ARG A 192 -4.75 48.79 28.55
N LYS A 193 -4.27 47.95 29.47
CA LYS A 193 -4.66 47.97 30.89
C LYS A 193 -3.68 48.68 31.82
N ALA A 194 -2.54 49.18 31.31
CA ALA A 194 -1.51 49.85 32.12
C ALA A 194 -1.46 51.38 31.90
N GLY A 195 -2.54 51.97 31.39
CA GLY A 195 -2.62 53.40 31.06
C GLY A 195 -3.85 54.10 31.63
N ILE A 196 -4.34 53.64 32.78
CA ILE A 196 -5.35 54.31 33.62
C ILE A 196 -4.92 54.02 35.06
N GLU A 197 -4.82 55.06 35.90
CA GLU A 197 -4.06 55.21 37.19
C GLU A 197 -2.62 55.69 36.94
N LEU A 198 -2.21 56.92 37.22
CA LEU A 198 -2.74 58.07 37.99
C LEU A 198 -2.40 59.37 37.25
#